data_AF-A0A2W6BNG8-F1
#
_entry.id   AF-A0A2W6BNG8-F1
#
_cell.length_a   1.000
_cell.length_b   1.000
_cell.length_c   1.000
_cell.angle_alpha   90.00
_cell.angle_beta   90.00
_cell.angle_gamma   90.00
#
_symmetry.space_group_name_H-M   'P 1'
#
loop_
_entity.id
_entity.type
_entity.pdbx_description
1 polymer ?
#
loop_
_entity_poly.entity_id
_entity_poly.type
_entity_poly.pdbx_seq_one_letter_code
_entity_poly.pdbx_strand_id
1 'polypeptide(L)'
;MKTKYPTGKDFGNIGPDVDLRKEEIFDSHGNRIDDAYVEQAVAGVHAHLQRGRPSLEGAALKSAASRRSPQITIKFPKNLKEATAVQAHQEGKTVSQLVREAVSEYLKQAV
;
A
#
# COMPACT_ATOMS: atom_id res chain seq x y z
N MET A 1 13.65 26.28 -34.12
CA MET A 1 13.49 24.80 -34.24
C MET A 1 12.25 24.40 -33.46
N LYS A 2 11.37 23.58 -34.04
CA LYS A 2 10.14 23.10 -33.38
C LYS A 2 10.42 21.76 -32.69
N THR A 3 10.13 21.64 -31.41
CA THR A 3 9.86 20.34 -30.78
C THR A 3 8.46 20.38 -30.19
N LYS A 4 7.53 19.81 -30.96
CA LYS A 4 6.19 19.46 -30.51
C LYS A 4 6.31 18.21 -29.64
N TYR A 5 5.77 18.25 -28.42
CA TYR A 5 5.13 17.09 -27.81
C TYR A 5 3.94 17.55 -26.97
N PRO A 6 2.70 17.34 -27.43
CA PRO A 6 1.57 17.25 -26.52
C PRO A 6 1.01 15.82 -26.55
N THR A 7 0.69 15.27 -25.37
CA THR A 7 -0.54 14.54 -25.03
C THR A 7 -0.31 13.55 -23.87
N GLY A 8 -0.74 13.94 -22.67
CA GLY A 8 -0.83 13.02 -21.54
C GLY A 8 -0.88 13.73 -20.20
N LYS A 9 -2.12 14.01 -19.72
CA LYS A 9 -2.54 14.45 -18.37
C LYS A 9 -1.77 15.64 -17.78
N ASP A 10 -2.45 16.75 -17.51
CA ASP A 10 -1.88 17.95 -16.88
C ASP A 10 -1.24 17.61 -15.51
N PHE A 11 0.06 17.26 -15.53
CA PHE A 11 0.90 17.27 -14.34
C PHE A 11 1.08 18.74 -14.01
N GLY A 12 0.25 19.24 -13.09
CA GLY A 12 0.20 20.65 -12.72
C GLY A 12 1.60 21.25 -12.58
N ASN A 13 1.84 22.34 -13.31
CA ASN A 13 2.98 23.24 -13.20
C ASN A 13 4.30 22.53 -12.83
N ILE A 14 4.86 21.75 -13.78
CA ILE A 14 6.29 21.41 -13.72
C ILE A 14 7.03 22.75 -13.66
N GLY A 15 7.79 22.96 -12.58
CA GLY A 15 8.47 24.23 -12.31
C GLY A 15 9.42 24.66 -13.44
N PRO A 16 10.04 25.86 -13.32
CA PRO A 16 11.02 26.31 -14.29
C PRO A 16 12.14 25.28 -14.45
N ASP A 17 12.69 25.19 -15.66
CA ASP A 17 13.84 24.33 -15.95
C ASP A 17 15.04 24.77 -15.07
N VAL A 18 15.75 23.80 -14.50
CA VAL A 18 16.84 24.07 -13.55
C VAL A 18 18.15 23.55 -14.12
N ASP A 19 19.16 24.43 -14.17
CA ASP A 19 20.54 24.04 -14.48
C ASP A 19 21.27 23.61 -13.21
N LEU A 20 21.33 22.29 -12.96
CA LEU A 20 21.95 21.68 -11.78
C LEU A 20 23.46 21.96 -11.63
N ARG A 21 24.10 22.53 -12.65
CA ARG A 21 25.52 22.95 -12.60
C ARG A 21 25.71 24.35 -12.04
N LYS A 22 24.67 25.18 -12.08
CA LYS A 22 24.69 26.57 -11.62
C LYS A 22 23.92 26.75 -10.31
N GLU A 23 22.86 25.98 -10.12
CA GLU A 23 21.95 26.11 -8.99
C GLU A 23 22.07 24.90 -8.06
N GLU A 24 22.15 25.18 -6.75
CA GLU A 24 22.16 24.15 -5.73
C GLU A 24 20.74 23.86 -5.26
N ILE A 25 20.17 22.76 -5.75
CA ILE A 25 18.84 22.28 -5.33
C ILE A 25 19.01 21.07 -4.43
N PHE A 26 18.12 20.96 -3.44
CA PHE A 26 18.12 19.87 -2.46
C PHE A 26 16.79 19.13 -2.48
N ASP A 27 16.83 17.83 -2.20
CA ASP A 27 15.64 17.02 -1.97
C ASP A 27 15.00 17.29 -0.60
N SER A 28 13.87 16.66 -0.31
CA SER A 28 13.17 16.82 0.98
C SER A 28 13.95 16.35 2.20
N HIS A 29 15.03 15.60 1.99
CA HIS A 29 15.93 15.09 3.03
C HIS A 29 17.22 15.91 3.13
N GLY A 30 17.36 16.98 2.34
CA GLY A 30 18.53 17.85 2.33
C GLY A 30 19.70 17.32 1.50
N ASN A 31 19.50 16.32 0.65
CA ASN A 31 20.54 15.85 -0.27
C ASN A 31 20.60 16.74 -1.50
N ARG A 32 21.81 17.12 -1.92
CA ARG A 32 22.02 17.90 -3.15
C ARG A 32 21.62 17.07 -4.37
N ILE A 33 20.83 17.67 -5.25
CA ILE A 33 20.45 17.12 -6.54
C ILE A 33 21.51 17.57 -7.55
N ASP A 34 22.42 16.67 -7.91
CA ASP A 34 23.42 16.85 -8.97
C ASP A 34 23.33 15.71 -10.00
N ASP A 35 24.16 15.77 -11.05
CA ASP A 35 24.17 14.77 -12.13
C ASP A 35 24.36 13.34 -11.58
N ALA A 36 25.19 13.17 -10.55
CA ALA A 36 25.47 11.87 -9.92
C ALA A 36 24.26 11.35 -9.11
N TYR A 37 23.59 12.22 -8.35
CA TYR A 37 22.35 11.91 -7.64
C TYR A 37 21.27 11.42 -8.62
N VAL A 38 21.11 12.12 -9.76
CA VAL A 38 20.14 11.76 -10.80
C VAL A 38 20.48 10.40 -11.40
N GLU A 39 21.74 10.16 -11.77
CA GLU A 39 22.18 8.86 -12.30
C GLU A 39 21.92 7.72 -11.32
N GLN A 40 22.20 7.91 -10.03
CA GLN A 40 21.94 6.92 -9.00
C GLN A 40 20.44 6.64 -8.82
N ALA A 41 19.60 7.68 -8.80
CA ALA A 41 18.16 7.54 -8.69
C ALA A 41 17.58 6.78 -9.89
N VAL A 42 18.02 7.14 -11.11
CA VAL A 42 17.62 6.48 -12.36
C VAL A 42 18.06 5.02 -12.38
N ALA A 43 19.30 4.71 -11.97
CA ALA A 43 19.80 3.34 -11.88
C ALA A 43 18.99 2.49 -10.89
N GLY A 44 18.63 3.05 -9.73
CA GLY A 44 17.76 2.39 -8.75
C GLY A 44 16.39 2.05 -9.33
N VAL A 45 15.76 3.00 -10.03
CA VAL A 45 14.48 2.79 -10.71
C VAL A 45 14.60 1.70 -11.78
N HIS A 46 15.65 1.73 -12.62
CA HIS A 46 15.87 0.71 -13.63
C HIS A 46 16.04 -0.69 -13.05
N ALA A 47 16.76 -0.83 -11.93
CA ALA A 47 16.89 -2.12 -11.23
C ALA A 47 15.52 -2.68 -10.78
N HIS A 48 14.57 -1.81 -10.43
CA HIS A 48 13.20 -2.21 -10.09
C HIS A 48 12.32 -2.47 -11.32
N LEU A 49 12.54 -1.77 -12.44
CA LEU A 49 11.77 -1.93 -13.68
C LEU A 49 12.14 -3.20 -14.48
N GLN A 50 13.38 -3.69 -14.39
CA GLN A 50 13.84 -4.92 -15.06
C GLN A 50 13.06 -6.18 -14.66
N ARG A 51 12.28 -6.15 -13.56
CA ARG A 51 11.45 -7.28 -13.10
C ARG A 51 10.04 -7.28 -13.69
N GLY A 52 9.78 -6.45 -14.71
CA GLY A 52 8.43 -6.19 -15.21
C GLY A 52 7.63 -5.37 -14.20
N ARG A 53 6.77 -4.47 -14.69
CA ARG A 53 5.95 -3.55 -13.88
C ARG A 53 5.49 -4.23 -12.58
N PRO A 54 5.97 -3.83 -11.39
CA PRO A 54 5.50 -4.43 -10.16
C PRO A 54 4.00 -4.21 -10.08
N SER A 55 3.25 -5.30 -10.09
CA SER A 55 1.81 -5.24 -9.94
C SER A 55 1.53 -4.63 -8.57
N LEU A 56 0.71 -3.58 -8.53
CA LEU A 56 0.20 -2.98 -7.29
C LEU A 56 -0.60 -3.99 -6.45
N GLU A 57 -0.92 -5.14 -7.03
CA GLU A 57 -1.68 -6.24 -6.43
C GLU A 57 -0.80 -7.44 -6.04
N GLY A 58 0.47 -7.50 -6.46
CA GLY A 58 1.20 -8.77 -6.57
C GLY A 58 2.47 -8.92 -5.74
N ALA A 59 3.11 -7.84 -5.32
CA ALA A 59 4.37 -7.92 -4.56
C ALA A 59 4.46 -6.96 -3.36
N ALA A 60 3.91 -5.74 -3.44
CA ALA A 60 3.92 -4.79 -2.33
C ALA A 60 3.01 -5.22 -1.15
N LEU A 61 2.00 -6.06 -1.41
CA LEU A 61 1.15 -6.67 -0.38
C LEU A 61 1.76 -7.94 0.25
N LYS A 62 2.91 -8.42 -0.25
CA LYS A 62 3.63 -9.58 0.31
C LYS A 62 4.66 -9.21 1.37
N SER A 63 4.70 -7.96 1.83
CA SER A 63 5.20 -7.72 3.18
C SER A 63 4.25 -8.46 4.13
N ALA A 64 4.77 -9.16 5.13
CA ALA A 64 4.00 -10.05 6.00
C ALA A 64 2.80 -9.40 6.70
N ALA A 65 2.65 -8.07 6.61
CA ALA A 65 1.58 -7.27 7.20
C ALA A 65 0.39 -6.99 6.27
N SER A 66 0.43 -7.31 4.97
CA SER A 66 -0.61 -6.87 4.02
C SER A 66 -1.16 -7.95 3.09
N ARG A 67 -1.22 -9.21 3.55
CA ARG A 67 -2.20 -10.13 2.98
C ARG A 67 -3.55 -9.71 3.55
N ARG A 68 -4.46 -9.12 2.75
CA ARG A 68 -5.87 -9.06 3.17
C ARG A 68 -6.25 -10.48 3.57
N SER A 69 -6.54 -10.69 4.85
CA SER A 69 -6.99 -12.00 5.33
C SER A 69 -8.17 -12.43 4.46
N PRO A 70 -8.23 -13.70 4.03
CA PRO A 70 -9.38 -14.19 3.27
C PRO A 70 -10.65 -13.90 4.07
N GLN A 71 -11.61 -13.26 3.41
CA GLN A 71 -12.90 -12.91 4.01
C GLN A 71 -13.87 -14.05 3.74
N ILE A 72 -14.48 -14.58 4.80
CA ILE A 72 -15.50 -15.62 4.72
C ILE A 72 -16.81 -15.00 5.17
N THR A 73 -17.87 -15.16 4.38
CA THR A 73 -19.22 -14.74 4.75
C THR A 73 -19.96 -15.93 5.36
N ILE A 74 -20.33 -15.82 6.64
CA ILE A 74 -21.07 -16.84 7.37
C ILE A 74 -22.50 -16.35 7.58
N LYS A 75 -23.48 -17.21 7.32
CA LYS A 75 -24.89 -16.91 7.57
C LYS A 75 -25.26 -17.39 8.97
N PHE A 76 -25.89 -16.51 9.74
CA PHE A 76 -26.40 -16.80 11.08
C PHE A 76 -27.93 -16.67 11.13
N PRO A 77 -28.63 -17.51 11.92
CA PRO A 77 -30.00 -17.23 12.33
C PRO A 77 -30.08 -15.87 13.05
N LYS A 78 -31.19 -15.16 12.89
CA LYS A 78 -31.36 -13.79 13.42
C LYS A 78 -31.05 -13.70 14.92
N ASN A 79 -31.61 -14.63 15.70
CA ASN A 79 -31.43 -14.69 17.14
C ASN A 79 -29.95 -14.81 17.54
N LEU A 80 -29.18 -15.59 16.78
CA LEU A 80 -27.76 -15.82 17.06
C LEU A 80 -26.91 -14.59 16.70
N LYS A 81 -27.26 -13.88 15.62
CA LYS A 81 -26.61 -12.62 15.24
C LYS A 81 -26.79 -11.55 16.31
N GLU A 82 -28.01 -11.42 16.86
CA GLU A 82 -28.32 -10.47 17.93
C GLU A 82 -27.55 -10.81 19.22
N ALA A 83 -27.58 -12.08 19.64
CA ALA A 83 -26.82 -12.53 20.81
C ALA A 83 -25.31 -12.27 20.66
N THR A 84 -24.74 -12.53 19.48
CA THR A 84 -23.31 -12.28 19.20
C THR A 84 -22.99 -10.79 19.26
N ALA A 85 -23.88 -9.92 18.78
CA ALA A 85 -23.68 -8.48 18.83
C ALA A 85 -23.71 -7.92 20.26
N VAL A 86 -24.64 -8.41 21.09
CA VAL A 86 -24.72 -8.05 22.51
C VAL A 86 -23.45 -8.47 23.24
N GLN A 87 -23.02 -9.72 23.04
CA GLN A 87 -21.80 -10.24 23.68
C GLN A 87 -20.55 -9.46 23.25
N ALA A 88 -20.41 -9.19 21.94
CA ALA A 88 -19.29 -8.41 21.43
C ALA A 88 -19.24 -7.00 22.04
N HIS A 89 -20.40 -6.36 22.20
CA HIS A 89 -20.49 -5.05 22.83
C HIS A 89 -20.10 -5.09 24.32
N GLN A 90 -20.55 -6.10 25.07
CA GLN A 90 -20.19 -6.26 26.48
C GLN A 90 -18.68 -6.46 26.68
N GLU A 91 -18.02 -7.17 25.75
CA GLU A 91 -16.58 -7.42 25.78
C GLU A 91 -15.74 -6.30 25.14
N GLY A 92 -16.37 -5.24 24.59
CA GLY A 92 -15.65 -4.17 23.88
C GLY A 92 -14.98 -4.64 22.58
N LYS A 93 -15.45 -5.74 21.99
CA LYS A 93 -14.90 -6.37 20.78
C LYS A 93 -15.79 -6.12 19.57
N THR A 94 -15.22 -6.30 18.38
CA THR A 94 -16.02 -6.41 17.17
C THR A 94 -16.62 -7.81 17.04
N VAL A 95 -17.79 -7.93 16.39
CA VAL A 95 -18.39 -9.23 16.08
C VAL A 95 -17.41 -10.15 15.36
N SER A 96 -16.64 -9.62 14.40
CA SER A 96 -15.63 -10.40 13.67
C SER A 96 -14.51 -10.93 14.57
N GLN A 97 -14.14 -10.17 15.60
CA GLN A 97 -13.13 -10.59 16.57
C GLN A 97 -13.65 -11.71 17.47
N LEU A 98 -14.86 -11.55 18.00
CA LEU A 98 -15.53 -12.59 18.81
C LEU A 98 -15.69 -13.89 18.02
N VAL A 99 -16.09 -13.82 16.75
CA VAL A 99 -16.23 -14.99 15.88
C VAL A 99 -14.88 -15.68 15.64
N ARG A 100 -13.80 -14.91 15.39
CA ARG A 100 -12.46 -15.48 15.21
C ARG A 100 -11.97 -16.21 16.45
N GLU A 101 -12.18 -15.64 17.62
CA GLU A 101 -11.82 -16.27 18.90
C GLU A 101 -12.61 -17.56 19.11
N ALA A 102 -13.92 -17.55 18.92
CA ALA A 102 -14.76 -18.73 19.05
C ALA A 102 -14.33 -19.87 18.11
N VAL A 103 -14.05 -19.56 16.84
CA VAL A 103 -13.56 -20.55 15.87
C VAL A 103 -12.18 -21.07 16.25
N SER A 104 -11.28 -20.20 16.72
CA SER A 104 -9.95 -20.58 17.18
C SER A 104 -10.02 -21.56 18.37
N GLU A 105 -10.83 -21.27 19.37
CA GLU A 105 -11.03 -22.15 20.52
C GLU A 105 -11.68 -23.48 20.13
N TYR A 106 -12.68 -23.46 19.25
CA TYR A 106 -13.30 -24.68 18.73
C TYR A 106 -12.27 -25.58 18.02
N LEU A 107 -11.42 -25.01 17.18
CA LEU A 107 -10.38 -25.76 16.47
C LEU A 107 -9.29 -26.31 17.38
N LYS A 108 -8.93 -25.60 18.47
CA LYS A 108 -7.99 -26.11 19.48
C LYS A 108 -8.51 -27.33 20.24
N GLN A 109 -9.83 -27.43 20.41
CA GLN A 109 -10.47 -28.55 21.11
C GLN A 109 -10.75 -29.75 20.21
N ALA A 110 -10.77 -29.54 18.88
CA ALA A 110 -11.05 -30.57 17.89
C ALA A 110 -9.81 -31.33 17.39
N VAL A 111 -8.61 -30.94 17.85
CA VAL A 111 -7.31 -31.55 17.57
C VAL A 111 -6.80 -32.24 18.82
#